data_AF-A0A2H0CUU6-F1
#
_entry.id   AF-A0A2H0CUU6-F1
#
_cell.length_a   1.000
_cell.length_b   1.000
_cell.length_c   1.000
_cell.angle_alpha   90.00
_cell.angle_beta   90.00
_cell.angle_gamma   90.00
#
_symmetry.space_group_name_H-M   'P 1'
#
loop_
_entity.id
_entity.type
_entity.pdbx_description
1 polymer ?
#
loop_
_entity_poly.entity_id
_entity_poly.type
_entity_poly.pdbx_seq_one_letter_code
_entity_poly.pdbx_strand_id
1 'polypeptide(L)'
;MKNKITKEIIVPLTLVVLAVLLLNPFHFWMPDMMVMGMLAILLVLFGMFASFILKEKVFDERDDVNRSLAGRNAFLGGSAILMLGIVIQGYSHSIDPWLVIALVVMIIVKITTHLWSDRNL
;
A
#
# COMPACT_ATOMS: atom_id res chain seq x y z
N MET A 1 -9.08 24.93 2.32
CA MET A 1 -9.57 23.53 2.40
C MET A 1 -9.39 22.79 1.07
N LYS A 2 -9.79 23.35 -0.08
CA LYS A 2 -9.60 22.75 -1.42
C LYS A 2 -8.18 22.21 -1.70
N ASN A 3 -7.13 22.98 -1.36
CA ASN A 3 -5.74 22.59 -1.64
C ASN A 3 -5.18 21.43 -0.78
N LYS A 4 -5.84 21.07 0.32
CA LYS A 4 -5.43 19.92 1.15
C LYS A 4 -6.03 18.63 0.60
N ILE A 5 -7.34 18.63 0.36
CA ILE A 5 -8.07 17.49 -0.22
C ILE A 5 -7.52 17.15 -1.61
N THR A 6 -7.18 18.15 -2.44
CA THR A 6 -6.57 17.87 -3.74
C THR A 6 -5.20 17.21 -3.60
N LYS A 7 -4.37 17.60 -2.63
CA LYS A 7 -3.06 16.96 -2.40
C LYS A 7 -3.19 15.53 -1.87
N GLU A 8 -4.13 15.30 -0.95
CA GLU A 8 -4.41 13.97 -0.39
C GLU A 8 -4.90 12.97 -1.43
N ILE A 9 -5.54 13.42 -2.52
CA ILE A 9 -6.00 12.56 -3.63
C ILE A 9 -4.94 12.47 -4.74
N ILE A 10 -4.28 13.58 -5.09
CA ILE A 10 -3.30 13.61 -6.19
C ILE A 10 -2.12 12.69 -5.89
N VAL A 11 -1.58 12.73 -4.67
CA VAL A 11 -0.39 11.94 -4.30
C VAL A 11 -0.62 10.42 -4.41
N PRO A 12 -1.65 9.81 -3.81
CA PRO A 12 -1.92 8.38 -3.98
C PRO A 12 -2.29 8.02 -5.42
N LEU A 13 -3.00 8.90 -6.14
CA LEU A 13 -3.32 8.66 -7.55
C LEU A 13 -2.05 8.60 -8.40
N THR A 14 -1.12 9.54 -8.21
CA THR A 14 0.18 9.53 -8.89
C THR A 14 0.98 8.27 -8.55
N LEU A 15 0.96 7.81 -7.30
CA LEU A 15 1.60 6.56 -6.89
C LEU A 15 1.01 5.34 -7.61
N VAL A 16 -0.31 5.25 -7.70
CA VAL A 16 -0.98 4.15 -8.42
C VAL A 16 -0.59 4.16 -9.90
N VAL A 17 -0.62 5.32 -10.55
CA VAL A 17 -0.22 5.44 -11.97
C VAL A 17 1.24 5.02 -12.17
N LEU A 18 2.16 5.48 -11.32
CA LEU A 18 3.57 5.11 -11.43
C LEU A 18 3.81 3.61 -11.17
N ALA A 19 3.12 3.02 -10.20
CA ALA A 19 3.20 1.59 -9.93
C ALA A 19 2.72 0.76 -11.14
N VAL A 20 1.64 1.18 -11.80
CA VAL A 20 1.15 0.52 -13.03
C VAL A 20 2.13 0.70 -14.18
N LEU A 21 2.70 1.90 -14.35
CA LEU A 21 3.71 2.14 -15.39
C LEU A 21 4.97 1.27 -15.18
N LEU A 22 5.33 0.98 -13.93
CA LEU A 22 6.46 0.11 -13.59
C LEU A 22 6.25 -1.34 -14.03
N LEU A 23 5.02 -1.82 -14.09
CA LEU A 23 4.69 -3.14 -14.66
C LEU A 23 4.96 -3.20 -16.18
N ASN A 24 5.28 -2.06 -16.81
CA ASN A 24 5.54 -1.91 -18.23
C ASN A 24 4.51 -2.64 -19.13
N PRO A 25 3.19 -2.39 -18.94
CA PRO A 25 2.13 -3.17 -19.58
C PRO A 25 2.11 -3.07 -21.12
N PHE A 26 2.75 -2.04 -21.67
CA PHE A 26 2.80 -1.78 -23.11
C PHE A 26 4.20 -1.94 -23.71
N HIS A 27 5.19 -2.42 -22.92
CA HIS A 27 6.58 -2.55 -23.34
C HIS A 27 7.20 -1.28 -23.96
N PHE A 28 6.68 -0.08 -23.64
CA PHE A 28 7.12 1.18 -24.25
C PHE A 28 8.56 1.57 -23.87
N TRP A 29 9.12 1.00 -22.79
CA TRP A 29 10.37 1.43 -22.19
C TRP A 29 11.41 0.30 -22.23
N MET A 30 12.63 0.60 -22.66
CA MET A 30 13.78 -0.31 -22.67
C MET A 30 14.42 -0.39 -21.26
N PRO A 31 14.76 -1.57 -20.72
CA PRO A 31 14.45 -1.84 -19.31
C PRO A 31 15.46 -1.45 -18.23
N ASP A 32 16.60 -0.82 -18.52
CA ASP A 32 17.65 -0.75 -17.48
C ASP A 32 17.72 0.59 -16.73
N MET A 33 18.03 1.70 -17.42
CA MET A 33 18.21 2.99 -16.72
C MET A 33 16.91 3.69 -16.33
N MET A 34 15.87 3.65 -17.17
CA MET A 34 14.61 4.34 -16.86
C MET A 34 13.82 3.64 -15.76
N VAL A 35 13.84 2.30 -15.70
CA VAL A 35 13.17 1.53 -14.65
C VAL A 35 13.80 1.84 -13.28
N MET A 36 15.13 1.91 -13.20
CA MET A 36 15.84 2.31 -11.98
C MET A 36 15.47 3.74 -11.52
N GLY A 37 15.37 4.69 -12.46
CA GLY A 37 14.92 6.05 -12.17
C GLY A 37 13.47 6.11 -11.66
N MET A 38 12.57 5.35 -12.28
CA MET A 38 11.18 5.25 -11.85
C MET A 38 11.03 4.61 -10.47
N LEU A 39 11.82 3.57 -10.16
CA LEU A 39 11.87 2.97 -8.83
C LEU A 39 12.28 3.99 -7.77
N ALA A 40 13.32 4.79 -8.04
CA ALA A 40 13.77 5.83 -7.12
C ALA A 40 12.68 6.89 -6.87
N ILE A 41 12.02 7.36 -7.94
CA ILE A 41 10.91 8.31 -7.83
C ILE A 41 9.74 7.71 -7.04
N LEU A 42 9.38 6.46 -7.33
CA LEU A 42 8.30 5.76 -6.65
C LEU A 42 8.59 5.59 -5.15
N LEU A 43 9.83 5.29 -4.78
CA LEU A 43 10.24 5.17 -3.38
C LEU A 43 10.15 6.51 -2.63
N VAL A 44 10.59 7.61 -3.26
CA VAL A 44 10.48 8.96 -2.68
C VAL A 44 9.01 9.36 -2.51
N LEU A 45 8.18 9.14 -3.53
CA LEU A 45 6.75 9.46 -3.47
C LEU A 45 6.02 8.60 -2.43
N PHE A 46 6.38 7.33 -2.30
CA PHE A 46 5.82 6.44 -1.28
C PHE A 46 6.18 6.94 0.13
N GLY A 47 7.44 7.35 0.35
CA GLY A 47 7.85 7.96 1.61
C GLY A 47 7.09 9.25 1.94
N MET A 48 6.85 10.09 0.93
CA MET A 48 6.03 11.29 1.08
C MET A 48 4.58 10.96 1.45
N PHE A 49 3.97 9.99 0.77
CA PHE A 49 2.62 9.52 1.05
C PHE A 49 2.49 8.92 2.46
N ALA A 50 3.44 8.07 2.86
CA ALA A 50 3.49 7.47 4.20
C ALA A 50 3.58 8.55 5.30
N SER A 51 4.36 9.62 5.06
CA SER A 51 4.45 10.77 5.96
C SER A 51 3.11 11.50 6.14
N PHE A 52 2.27 11.57 5.10
CA PHE A 52 0.94 12.15 5.21
C PHE A 52 -0.02 11.27 6.02
N ILE A 53 0.00 9.94 5.83
CA ILE A 53 -0.78 9.01 6.64
C ILE A 53 -0.45 9.15 8.14
N LEU A 54 0.83 9.28 8.47
CA LEU A 54 1.30 9.41 9.87
C LEU A 54 0.84 10.71 10.55
N LYS A 55 0.58 11.79 9.79
CA LYS A 55 0.21 13.11 10.32
C LYS A 55 -1.30 13.34 10.40
N GLU A 56 -2.10 12.35 10.00
CA GLU A 56 -3.56 12.45 9.96
C GLU A 56 -4.14 12.54 11.38
N LYS A 57 -4.81 13.66 11.68
CA LYS A 57 -5.49 13.91 12.95
C LYS A 57 -6.99 13.66 12.81
N VAL A 58 -7.56 12.91 13.75
CA VAL A 58 -9.01 12.71 13.87
C VAL A 58 -9.63 13.99 14.45
N PHE A 59 -10.61 14.55 13.76
CA PHE A 59 -11.32 15.77 14.19
C PHE A 59 -12.76 15.48 14.63
N ASP A 60 -13.38 14.41 14.11
CA ASP A 60 -14.76 14.00 14.40
C ASP A 60 -14.84 12.45 14.51
N GLU A 61 -15.79 11.94 15.30
CA GLU A 61 -16.07 10.50 15.48
C GLU A 61 -16.43 9.83 14.14
N ARG A 62 -17.06 10.57 13.22
CA ARG A 62 -17.39 10.08 11.87
C ARG A 62 -16.16 9.80 11.04
N ASP A 63 -15.11 10.61 11.19
CA ASP A 63 -13.85 10.42 10.48
C ASP A 63 -13.10 9.19 11.03
N ASP A 64 -13.24 8.90 12.33
CA ASP A 64 -12.64 7.73 12.95
C ASP A 64 -13.24 6.41 12.42
N VAL A 65 -14.58 6.35 12.33
CA VAL A 65 -15.28 5.18 11.75
C VAL A 65 -14.87 4.97 10.29
N ASN A 66 -14.87 6.03 9.48
CA ASN A 66 -14.48 5.94 8.08
C ASN A 66 -13.01 5.50 7.91
N ARG A 67 -12.11 5.98 8.77
CA ARG A 67 -10.70 5.58 8.77
C ARG A 67 -10.53 4.10 9.13
N SER A 68 -11.25 3.63 10.15
CA SER A 68 -11.20 2.22 10.56
C SER A 68 -11.72 1.29 9.44
N LEU A 69 -12.80 1.68 8.75
CA LEU A 69 -13.35 0.95 7.61
C LEU A 69 -12.37 0.94 6.43
N ALA A 70 -11.76 2.09 6.11
CA ALA A 70 -10.75 2.19 5.06
C ALA A 70 -9.54 1.29 5.35
N GLY A 71 -9.03 1.30 6.59
CA GLY A 71 -7.92 0.44 7.01
C GLY A 71 -8.26 -1.06 6.92
N ARG A 72 -9.48 -1.44 7.31
CA ARG A 72 -9.94 -2.82 7.24
C ARG A 72 -10.10 -3.29 5.79
N ASN A 73 -10.66 -2.45 4.92
CA ASN A 73 -10.83 -2.73 3.49
C ASN A 73 -9.48 -2.81 2.77
N ALA A 74 -8.53 -1.92 3.09
CA ALA A 74 -7.18 -1.96 2.54
C ALA A 74 -6.43 -3.25 2.96
N PHE A 75 -6.56 -3.67 4.21
CA PHE A 75 -5.99 -4.95 4.67
C PHE A 75 -6.59 -6.14 3.91
N LEU A 76 -7.92 -6.19 3.78
CA LEU A 76 -8.60 -7.28 3.07
C LEU A 76 -8.21 -7.32 1.59
N GLY A 77 -8.21 -6.17 0.91
CA GLY A 77 -7.79 -6.07 -0.49
C GLY A 77 -6.33 -6.49 -0.70
N GLY A 78 -5.43 -5.98 0.13
CA GLY A 78 -3.99 -6.30 0.04
C GLY A 78 -3.70 -7.77 0.32
N SER A 79 -4.26 -8.33 1.41
CA SER A 79 -4.09 -9.75 1.74
C SER A 79 -4.70 -10.69 0.70
N ALA A 80 -5.85 -10.32 0.10
CA ALA A 80 -6.45 -11.10 -0.98
C ALA A 80 -5.57 -11.14 -2.24
N ILE A 81 -5.01 -9.99 -2.65
CA ILE A 81 -4.11 -9.92 -3.80
C ILE A 81 -2.82 -10.71 -3.53
N LEU A 82 -2.22 -10.58 -2.35
CA LEU A 82 -1.04 -11.36 -1.97
C LEU A 82 -1.33 -12.87 -1.99
N MET A 83 -2.47 -13.29 -1.43
CA MET A 83 -2.90 -14.69 -1.45
C MET A 83 -3.08 -15.21 -2.89
N LEU A 84 -3.74 -14.44 -3.76
CA LEU A 84 -3.88 -14.82 -5.18
C LEU A 84 -2.52 -14.93 -5.87
N GLY A 85 -1.60 -13.99 -5.62
CA GLY A 85 -0.24 -14.03 -6.13
C GLY A 85 0.53 -15.29 -5.69
N ILE A 86 0.45 -15.64 -4.40
CA ILE A 86 1.09 -16.85 -3.85
C ILE A 86 0.49 -18.12 -4.47
N VAL A 87 -0.84 -18.19 -4.64
CA VAL A 87 -1.49 -19.35 -5.26
C VAL A 87 -1.05 -19.51 -6.72
N ILE A 88 -1.06 -18.43 -7.49
CA ILE A 88 -0.65 -18.44 -8.91
C ILE A 88 0.82 -18.83 -9.04
N GLN A 89 1.72 -18.24 -8.24
CA GLN A 89 3.15 -18.58 -8.26
C GLN A 89 3.45 -19.97 -7.69
N GLY A 90 2.59 -20.47 -6.79
CA GLY A 90 2.67 -21.82 -6.22
C GLY A 90 2.51 -22.90 -7.28
N TYR A 91 1.57 -22.72 -8.23
CA TYR A 91 1.44 -23.61 -9.38
C TYR A 91 2.68 -23.59 -10.28
N SER A 92 3.35 -22.44 -10.39
CA SER A 92 4.60 -22.26 -11.12
C SER A 92 5.84 -22.81 -10.42
N HIS A 93 5.71 -23.29 -9.16
CA HIS A 93 6.82 -23.69 -8.28
C HIS A 93 7.91 -22.61 -8.10
N SER A 94 7.57 -21.34 -8.34
CA SER A 94 8.47 -20.19 -8.27
C SER A 94 7.87 -19.11 -7.38
N ILE A 95 7.63 -19.47 -6.12
CA ILE A 95 7.07 -18.56 -5.13
C ILE A 95 8.13 -17.53 -4.74
N ASP A 96 7.84 -16.26 -4.96
CA ASP A 96 8.63 -15.16 -4.43
C ASP A 96 8.46 -15.10 -2.90
N PRO A 97 9.55 -15.28 -2.12
CA PRO A 97 9.49 -15.23 -0.66
C PRO A 97 8.93 -13.90 -0.12
N TRP A 98 9.10 -12.79 -0.86
CA TRP A 98 8.63 -11.48 -0.43
C TRP A 98 7.11 -11.40 -0.32
N LEU A 99 6.35 -12.13 -1.15
CA LEU A 99 4.89 -12.17 -1.06
C LEU A 99 4.43 -12.82 0.26
N VAL A 100 5.08 -13.91 0.64
CA VAL A 100 4.77 -14.64 1.88
C VAL A 100 5.17 -13.80 3.11
N ILE A 101 6.38 -13.23 3.09
CA ILE A 101 6.86 -12.36 4.17
C ILE A 101 5.92 -11.16 4.35
N ALA A 102 5.50 -10.50 3.26
CA ALA A 102 4.58 -9.38 3.32
C ALA A 102 3.24 -9.77 3.97
N LEU A 103 2.66 -10.91 3.57
CA LEU A 103 1.40 -11.38 4.14
C LEU A 103 1.53 -11.69 5.65
N VAL A 104 2.60 -12.39 6.04
CA VAL A 104 2.86 -12.74 7.45
C VAL A 104 3.03 -11.48 8.30
N VAL A 105 3.85 -10.53 7.84
CA VAL A 105 4.08 -9.26 8.56
C VAL A 105 2.78 -8.49 8.71
N MET A 106 1.97 -8.38 7.65
CA MET A 106 0.66 -7.72 7.73
C MET A 106 -0.25 -8.36 8.78
N ILE A 107 -0.32 -9.69 8.83
CA ILE A 107 -1.15 -10.43 9.80
C ILE A 107 -0.65 -10.19 11.23
N ILE A 108 0.67 -10.32 11.47
CA ILE A 108 1.27 -10.09 12.79
C ILE A 108 0.95 -8.67 13.27
N VAL A 109 1.23 -7.66 12.45
CA VAL A 109 0.98 -6.25 12.79
C VAL A 109 -0.49 -6.00 13.10
N LYS A 110 -1.41 -6.60 12.34
CA LYS A 110 -2.85 -6.46 12.60
C LYS A 110 -3.25 -7.06 13.96
N ILE A 111 -2.76 -8.26 14.27
CA ILE A 111 -3.06 -8.94 15.54
C ILE A 111 -2.46 -8.17 16.71
N THR A 112 -1.18 -7.77 16.62
CA THR A 112 -0.51 -7.05 17.72
C THR A 112 -1.16 -5.70 17.99
N THR A 113 -1.54 -4.96 16.94
CA THR A 113 -2.23 -3.67 17.08
C THR A 113 -3.62 -3.85 17.67
N HIS A 114 -4.37 -4.87 17.25
CA HIS A 114 -5.68 -5.17 17.83
C HIS A 114 -5.58 -5.53 19.32
N LEU A 115 -4.65 -6.42 19.68
CA LEU A 115 -4.43 -6.82 21.08
C LEU A 115 -4.00 -5.65 21.95
N TRP A 116 -3.19 -4.73 21.42
CA TRP A 116 -2.82 -3.53 22.15
C TRP A 116 -4.02 -2.60 22.33
N SER A 117 -4.80 -2.38 21.26
CA SER A 117 -6.03 -1.57 21.31
C SER A 117 -7.00 -2.10 22.36
N ASP A 118 -7.27 -3.42 22.39
CA ASP A 118 -8.20 -4.01 23.36
C ASP A 118 -7.74 -3.91 24.82
N ARG A 119 -6.43 -3.79 25.06
CA ARG A 119 -5.86 -3.73 26.41
C ARG A 119 -5.67 -2.32 26.94
N ASN A 120 -5.50 -1.34 26.05
CA ASN A 120 -5.00 -0.01 26.39
C ASN A 120 -5.97 1.13 26.09
N LEU A 121 -7.09 0.87 25.42
CA LEU A 121 -8.25 1.76 25.20
C LEU A 121 -9.47 1.21 25.94
#